data_AF-A0A8S4ALY6-F1
#
_entry.id   AF-A0A8S4ALY6-F1
#
_cell.length_a   1.000
_cell.length_b   1.000
_cell.length_c   1.000
_cell.angle_alpha   90.00
_cell.angle_beta   90.00
_cell.angle_gamma   90.00
#
_symmetry.space_group_name_H-M   'P 1'
#
loop_
_entity.id
_entity.type
_entity.pdbx_description
1 polymer ?
#
loop_
_entity_poly.entity_id
_entity_poly.type
_entity_poly.pdbx_seq_one_letter_code
_entity_poly.pdbx_strand_id
1 'polypeptide(L)'
;MERIPNHTEFISISVRDPKLHKDDHWRTHIDYEICLQTNSMCFRKKASCARRRYTEFVWLRQCLERNALVMELPKLPPWNPFFSLKNQAQVAQRMKGLEEFLENVLQTPILLSDSRLHLFLQSDLSTARIERCVLGRTRYTVAEAIQRSSRGCISSPEDKLSSDSDCESSASSGLGLSIDTATRDSPLPFLHSSEGEP
;
A
#
# COMPACT_ATOMS: atom_id res chain seq x y z
N MET A 1 9.27 -43.40 7.10
CA MET A 1 8.36 -42.61 6.24
C MET A 1 7.96 -41.39 7.04
N GLU A 2 8.69 -40.28 6.90
CA GLU A 2 8.26 -39.01 7.48
C GLU A 2 6.97 -38.58 6.79
N ARG A 3 5.91 -38.35 7.57
CA ARG A 3 4.69 -37.73 7.06
C ARG A 3 5.06 -36.31 6.65
N ILE A 4 5.07 -36.05 5.34
CA ILE A 4 5.05 -34.69 4.83
C ILE A 4 3.82 -34.02 5.46
N PRO A 5 3.97 -32.95 6.27
CA PRO A 5 2.81 -32.24 6.79
C PRO A 5 1.97 -31.75 5.61
N ASN A 6 0.69 -32.11 5.59
CA ASN A 6 -0.29 -31.54 4.66
C ASN A 6 -0.40 -30.05 4.95
N HIS A 7 0.42 -29.24 4.29
CA HIS A 7 0.31 -27.79 4.33
C HIS A 7 -0.86 -27.39 3.44
N THR A 8 -2.08 -27.43 3.99
CA THR A 8 -3.26 -26.90 3.32
C THR A 8 -3.03 -25.42 3.01
N GLU A 9 -3.28 -25.02 1.77
CA GLU A 9 -3.22 -23.62 1.36
C GLU A 9 -4.33 -22.83 2.05
N PHE A 10 -4.02 -21.63 2.56
CA PHE A 10 -4.97 -20.74 3.19
C PHE A 10 -4.74 -19.29 2.76
N ILE A 11 -5.83 -18.53 2.67
CA ILE A 11 -5.83 -17.09 2.49
C ILE A 11 -6.78 -16.53 3.55
N SER A 12 -6.23 -15.80 4.51
CA SER A 12 -6.98 -15.11 5.56
C SER A 12 -6.92 -13.62 5.30
N ILE A 13 -8.08 -12.96 5.35
CA ILE A 13 -8.18 -11.52 5.18
C ILE A 13 -9.08 -10.92 6.26
N SER A 14 -8.73 -9.73 6.73
CA SER A 14 -9.58 -8.97 7.65
C SER A 14 -9.63 -7.49 7.29
N VAL A 15 -10.76 -6.85 7.57
CA VAL A 15 -10.97 -5.40 7.40
C VAL A 15 -11.21 -4.78 8.77
N ARG A 16 -10.30 -3.92 9.21
CA ARG A 16 -10.26 -3.39 10.57
C ARG A 16 -9.89 -1.91 10.64
N ASP A 17 -9.81 -1.38 11.86
CA ASP A 17 -9.26 -0.07 12.19
C ASP A 17 -9.74 1.08 11.28
N PRO A 18 -11.04 1.42 11.33
CA PRO A 18 -11.60 2.51 10.52
C PRO A 18 -11.04 3.85 10.98
N LYS A 19 -10.44 4.63 10.07
CA LYS A 19 -9.86 5.95 10.40
C LYS A 19 -10.46 7.08 9.56
N LEU A 20 -10.63 8.23 10.21
CA LEU A 20 -11.00 9.48 9.54
C LEU A 20 -9.72 10.20 9.11
N HIS A 21 -9.58 10.41 7.81
CA HIS A 21 -8.55 11.26 7.24
C HIS A 21 -9.12 12.63 6.91
N LYS A 22 -8.31 13.66 7.13
CA LYS A 22 -8.59 15.03 6.72
C LYS A 22 -7.49 15.43 5.76
N ASP A 23 -7.84 15.59 4.49
CA ASP A 23 -6.91 16.08 3.48
C ASP A 23 -6.80 17.62 3.60
N ASP A 24 -5.68 18.18 3.17
CA ASP A 24 -5.40 19.64 3.21
C ASP A 24 -6.48 20.51 2.53
N HIS A 25 -7.26 19.90 1.63
CA HIS A 25 -8.27 20.57 0.79
C HIS A 25 -9.70 20.43 1.35
N TRP A 26 -9.87 20.28 2.66
CA TRP A 26 -11.16 20.09 3.34
C TRP A 26 -11.91 18.81 2.97
N ARG A 27 -11.26 17.89 2.26
CA ARG A 27 -11.83 16.58 1.93
C ARG A 27 -11.58 15.64 3.09
N THR A 28 -12.65 15.20 3.72
CA THR A 28 -12.56 14.13 4.71
C THR A 28 -12.99 12.82 4.08
N HIS A 29 -12.30 11.74 4.43
CA HIS A 29 -12.67 10.42 3.97
C HIS A 29 -12.34 9.38 5.03
N ILE A 30 -12.98 8.23 4.89
CA ILE A 30 -12.83 7.13 5.83
C ILE A 30 -12.20 5.98 5.08
N ASP A 31 -11.13 5.45 5.62
CA ASP A 31 -10.47 4.26 5.13
C ASP A 31 -10.48 3.16 6.19
N TYR A 32 -10.09 1.98 5.74
CA TYR A 32 -10.04 0.76 6.54
C TYR A 32 -8.68 0.11 6.31
N GLU A 33 -8.12 -0.48 7.36
CA GLU A 33 -6.96 -1.34 7.25
C GLU A 33 -7.39 -2.72 6.75
N ILE A 34 -6.86 -3.14 5.61
CA ILE A 34 -7.00 -4.50 5.09
C ILE A 34 -5.76 -5.27 5.47
N CYS A 35 -5.92 -6.41 6.11
CA CYS A 35 -4.81 -7.27 6.54
C CYS A 35 -4.94 -8.64 5.92
N LEU A 36 -3.95 -9.01 5.12
CA LEU A 36 -3.87 -10.29 4.44
C LEU A 36 -2.79 -11.15 5.11
N GLN A 37 -3.10 -12.41 5.37
CA GLN A 37 -2.14 -13.44 5.77
C GLN A 37 -2.41 -14.72 4.98
N THR A 38 -1.38 -15.28 4.36
CA THR A 38 -1.54 -16.42 3.46
C THR A 38 -0.25 -17.20 3.30
N ASN A 39 -0.35 -18.51 3.06
CA ASN A 39 0.74 -19.34 2.55
C ASN A 39 0.68 -19.54 1.03
N SER A 40 -0.36 -19.02 0.36
CA SER A 40 -0.59 -19.21 -1.08
C SER A 40 0.52 -18.63 -1.95
N MET A 41 0.76 -19.28 -3.09
CA MET A 41 1.73 -18.82 -4.09
C MET A 41 1.15 -17.77 -5.04
N CYS A 42 -0.16 -17.55 -5.02
CA CYS A 42 -0.79 -16.47 -5.77
C CYS A 42 -0.36 -15.08 -5.27
N PHE A 43 0.12 -14.98 -4.02
CA PHE A 43 0.51 -13.71 -3.39
C PHE A 43 2.01 -13.59 -3.24
N ARG A 44 2.51 -12.39 -3.48
CA ARG A 44 3.96 -12.12 -3.40
C ARG A 44 4.44 -11.95 -1.96
N LYS A 45 3.66 -11.28 -1.12
CA LYS A 45 3.89 -11.21 0.33
C LYS A 45 2.99 -12.22 1.05
N LYS A 46 3.54 -12.93 2.03
CA LYS A 46 2.79 -13.85 2.91
C LYS A 46 1.95 -13.12 3.96
N ALA A 47 2.32 -11.88 4.27
CA ALA A 47 1.53 -10.98 5.08
C ALA A 47 1.63 -9.55 4.53
N SER A 48 0.52 -8.83 4.46
CA SER A 48 0.49 -7.42 4.07
C SER A 48 -0.65 -6.68 4.73
N CYS A 49 -0.43 -5.39 5.01
CA CYS A 49 -1.49 -4.46 5.38
C CYS A 49 -1.51 -3.31 4.38
N ALA A 50 -2.70 -2.92 3.95
CA ALA A 50 -2.91 -1.76 3.09
C ALA A 50 -4.15 -1.01 3.56
N ARG A 51 -4.15 0.31 3.47
CA ARG A 51 -5.31 1.12 3.84
C ARG A 51 -6.09 1.54 2.60
N ARG A 52 -7.41 1.31 2.61
CA ARG A 52 -8.29 1.55 1.47
C ARG A 52 -9.61 2.18 1.89
N ARG A 53 -10.09 3.16 1.13
CA ARG A 53 -11.42 3.76 1.31
C ARG A 53 -12.48 3.06 0.47
N TYR A 54 -13.74 3.15 0.89
CA TYR A 54 -14.87 2.48 0.22
C TYR A 54 -14.93 2.73 -1.30
N THR A 55 -14.66 3.95 -1.77
CA THR A 55 -14.69 4.25 -3.21
C THR A 55 -13.59 3.52 -3.99
N GLU A 56 -12.47 3.16 -3.36
CA GLU A 56 -11.45 2.33 -4.01
C GLU A 56 -11.89 0.88 -4.13
N PHE A 57 -12.70 0.36 -3.19
CA PHE A 57 -13.34 -0.95 -3.35
C PHE A 57 -14.33 -0.95 -4.52
N VAL A 58 -15.11 0.12 -4.68
CA VAL A 58 -16.00 0.30 -5.85
C VAL A 58 -15.19 0.25 -7.14
N TRP A 59 -14.07 0.99 -7.20
CA TRP A 59 -13.15 0.95 -8.33
C TRP A 59 -12.60 -0.46 -8.58
N LEU A 60 -12.17 -1.17 -7.53
CA LEU A 60 -11.65 -2.54 -7.65
C LEU A 60 -12.70 -3.47 -8.23
N ARG A 61 -13.94 -3.46 -7.70
CA ARG A 61 -15.03 -4.29 -8.20
C ARG A 61 -15.27 -4.04 -9.69
N GLN A 62 -15.32 -2.77 -10.13
CA GLN A 62 -15.48 -2.43 -11.54
C GLN A 62 -14.31 -2.90 -12.42
N CYS A 63 -13.08 -2.92 -11.90
CA CYS A 63 -11.93 -3.46 -12.61
C CYS A 63 -12.04 -4.97 -12.80
N LEU A 64 -12.42 -5.69 -11.73
CA LEU A 64 -12.61 -7.13 -11.76
C LEU A 64 -13.75 -7.52 -12.72
N GLU A 65 -14.83 -6.72 -12.75
CA GLU A 65 -16.02 -7.00 -13.56
C GLU A 65 -15.69 -6.96 -15.06
N ARG A 66 -14.85 -6.02 -15.46
CA ARG A 66 -14.37 -5.89 -16.85
C ARG A 66 -13.57 -7.10 -17.32
N ASN A 67 -12.90 -7.81 -16.42
CA ASN A 67 -12.14 -9.01 -16.79
C ASN A 67 -12.97 -10.29 -16.68
N ALA A 68 -14.03 -10.30 -15.88
CA ALA A 68 -14.82 -11.48 -15.54
C ALA A 68 -16.21 -11.46 -16.20
N LEU A 69 -16.27 -11.15 -17.51
CA LEU A 69 -17.45 -10.76 -18.31
C LEU A 69 -18.73 -11.63 -18.18
N VAL A 70 -18.65 -12.84 -17.62
CA VAL A 70 -19.79 -13.79 -17.50
C VAL A 70 -20.08 -14.16 -16.03
N MET A 71 -19.26 -13.71 -15.08
CA MET A 71 -19.36 -14.11 -13.68
C MET A 71 -19.98 -13.01 -12.83
N GLU A 72 -20.96 -13.36 -12.00
CA GLU A 72 -21.48 -12.44 -11.00
C GLU A 72 -20.44 -12.16 -9.92
N LEU A 73 -20.00 -10.91 -9.82
CA LEU A 73 -19.07 -10.51 -8.77
C LEU A 73 -19.77 -10.32 -7.42
N PRO A 74 -19.07 -10.66 -6.32
CA PRO A 74 -19.53 -10.36 -4.97
C PRO A 74 -19.98 -8.90 -4.84
N LYS A 75 -21.08 -8.69 -4.12
CA LYS A 75 -21.65 -7.36 -3.91
C LYS A 75 -20.87 -6.64 -2.83
N LEU A 76 -20.63 -5.34 -3.03
CA LEU A 76 -20.13 -4.47 -1.96
C LEU A 76 -21.27 -4.13 -1.01
N PRO A 77 -20.97 -3.80 0.26
CA PRO A 77 -21.98 -3.21 1.14
C PRO A 77 -22.55 -1.94 0.49
N PRO A 78 -23.85 -1.66 0.69
CA PRO A 78 -24.51 -0.57 0.01
C PRO A 78 -23.84 0.77 0.33
N TRP A 79 -23.79 1.63 -0.68
CA TRP A 79 -23.37 3.00 -0.47
C TRP A 79 -24.35 3.70 0.49
N ASN A 80 -23.82 4.44 1.46
CA ASN A 80 -24.62 5.17 2.44
C ASN A 80 -24.16 6.63 2.47
N PRO A 81 -24.96 7.60 1.99
CA PRO A 81 -24.63 9.02 2.02
C PRO A 81 -24.54 9.60 3.44
N PHE A 82 -25.23 8.98 4.40
CA PHE A 82 -25.29 9.40 5.80
C PHE A 82 -24.39 8.55 6.69
N PHE A 83 -23.32 7.98 6.13
CA PHE A 83 -22.38 7.16 6.91
C PHE A 83 -21.64 8.01 7.94
N SER A 84 -21.63 7.54 9.18
CA SER A 84 -20.94 8.21 10.29
C SER A 84 -20.05 7.25 11.06
N LEU A 85 -18.77 7.63 11.25
CA LEU A 85 -17.85 6.89 12.12
C LEU A 85 -18.31 6.80 13.58
N LYS A 86 -19.20 7.70 14.01
CA LYS A 86 -19.76 7.67 15.36
C LYS A 86 -20.76 6.53 15.53
N ASN A 87 -21.37 6.07 14.45
CA ASN A 87 -22.31 4.96 14.47
C ASN A 87 -21.56 3.62 14.33
N GLN A 88 -21.21 3.02 15.46
CA GLN A 88 -20.45 1.77 15.50
C GLN A 88 -21.13 0.61 14.75
N ALA A 89 -22.47 0.53 14.76
CA ALA A 89 -23.21 -0.50 14.04
C ALA A 89 -23.06 -0.35 12.51
N GLN A 90 -23.16 0.87 12.00
CA GLN A 90 -22.93 1.13 10.56
C GLN A 90 -21.49 0.82 10.15
N VAL A 91 -20.53 1.19 10.99
CA VAL A 91 -19.10 0.95 10.76
C VAL A 91 -18.82 -0.55 10.73
N ALA A 92 -19.25 -1.30 11.74
CA ALA A 92 -19.10 -2.75 11.81
C ALA A 92 -19.76 -3.45 10.62
N GLN A 93 -20.99 -3.08 10.26
CA GLN A 93 -21.70 -3.65 9.12
C GLN A 93 -20.95 -3.40 7.81
N ARG A 94 -20.41 -2.19 7.63
CA ARG A 94 -19.62 -1.86 6.42
C ARG A 94 -18.32 -2.65 6.39
N MET A 95 -17.58 -2.72 7.48
CA MET A 95 -16.33 -3.48 7.55
C MET A 95 -16.55 -4.96 7.25
N LYS A 96 -17.57 -5.56 7.88
CA LYS A 96 -17.98 -6.94 7.59
C LYS A 96 -18.31 -7.17 6.12
N GLY A 97 -19.12 -6.29 5.51
CA GLY A 97 -19.44 -6.42 4.09
C GLY A 97 -18.23 -6.23 3.16
N LEU A 98 -17.25 -5.41 3.54
CA LEU A 98 -16.00 -5.25 2.79
C LEU A 98 -15.11 -6.49 2.92
N GLU A 99 -15.07 -7.09 4.11
CA GLU A 99 -14.36 -8.34 4.39
C GLU A 99 -14.97 -9.49 3.59
N GLU A 100 -16.29 -9.71 3.69
CA GLU A 100 -17.03 -10.72 2.93
C GLU A 100 -16.84 -10.55 1.41
N PHE A 101 -16.84 -9.30 0.91
CA PHE A 101 -16.54 -9.03 -0.51
C PHE A 101 -15.15 -9.57 -0.89
N LEU A 102 -14.13 -9.27 -0.09
CA LEU A 102 -12.77 -9.72 -0.38
C LEU A 102 -12.63 -11.23 -0.23
N GLU A 103 -13.18 -11.84 0.83
CA GLU A 103 -13.16 -13.29 1.03
C GLU A 103 -13.71 -14.03 -0.21
N ASN A 104 -14.86 -13.60 -0.72
CA ASN A 104 -15.46 -14.19 -1.91
C ASN A 104 -14.61 -13.96 -3.18
N VAL A 105 -14.01 -12.77 -3.32
CA VAL A 105 -13.09 -12.47 -4.44
C VAL A 105 -11.87 -13.39 -4.39
N LEU A 106 -11.27 -13.60 -3.22
CA LEU A 106 -10.05 -14.38 -3.02
C LEU A 106 -10.28 -15.89 -3.17
N GLN A 107 -11.52 -16.37 -3.06
CA GLN A 107 -11.90 -17.75 -3.36
C GLN A 107 -12.01 -18.04 -4.86
N THR A 108 -11.96 -17.01 -5.72
CA THR A 108 -12.19 -17.15 -7.16
C THR A 108 -10.86 -17.09 -7.95
N PRO A 109 -10.37 -18.21 -8.52
CA PRO A 109 -9.04 -18.26 -9.13
C PRO A 109 -8.80 -17.27 -10.28
N ILE A 110 -9.82 -17.02 -11.11
CA ILE A 110 -9.68 -16.06 -12.22
C ILE A 110 -9.46 -14.62 -11.71
N LEU A 111 -10.04 -14.25 -10.57
CA LEU A 111 -9.86 -12.92 -9.97
C LEU A 111 -8.48 -12.78 -9.33
N LEU A 112 -7.94 -13.87 -8.76
CA LEU A 112 -6.57 -13.92 -8.25
C LEU A 112 -5.51 -13.71 -9.33
N SER A 113 -5.85 -13.84 -10.62
CA SER A 113 -4.92 -13.52 -11.71
C SER A 113 -4.79 -12.01 -12.00
N ASP A 114 -5.71 -11.17 -11.48
CA ASP A 114 -5.69 -9.74 -11.75
C ASP A 114 -4.66 -9.00 -10.88
N SER A 115 -3.62 -8.44 -11.53
CA SER A 115 -2.59 -7.65 -10.86
C SER A 115 -3.11 -6.42 -10.08
N ARG A 116 -4.28 -5.85 -10.44
CA ARG A 116 -4.91 -4.75 -9.70
C ARG A 116 -5.35 -5.18 -8.31
N LEU A 117 -5.85 -6.41 -8.17
CA LEU A 117 -6.21 -6.99 -6.87
C LEU A 117 -4.99 -7.09 -5.97
N HIS A 118 -3.87 -7.61 -6.51
CA HIS A 118 -2.62 -7.73 -5.76
C HIS A 118 -2.05 -6.38 -5.34
N LEU A 119 -2.05 -5.39 -6.23
CA LEU A 119 -1.61 -4.04 -5.89
C LEU A 119 -2.55 -3.38 -4.86
N PHE A 120 -3.86 -3.62 -4.97
CA PHE A 120 -4.83 -3.11 -4.01
C PHE A 120 -4.58 -3.66 -2.60
N LEU A 121 -4.28 -4.96 -2.47
CA LEU A 121 -4.10 -5.65 -1.19
C LEU A 121 -2.68 -5.53 -0.60
N GLN A 122 -1.65 -5.44 -1.44
CA GLN A 122 -0.25 -5.59 -1.02
C GLN A 122 0.61 -4.34 -1.26
N SER A 123 0.00 -3.22 -1.69
CA SER A 123 0.72 -1.95 -1.90
C SER A 123 -0.03 -0.72 -1.40
N ASP A 124 0.72 0.36 -1.19
CA ASP A 124 0.21 1.69 -0.81
C ASP A 124 -0.08 2.58 -2.03
N LEU A 125 -0.16 2.00 -3.25
CA LEU A 125 -0.43 2.76 -4.46
C LEU A 125 -1.88 3.23 -4.52
N SER A 126 -2.11 4.49 -4.91
CA SER A 126 -3.44 4.98 -5.28
C SER A 126 -3.98 4.26 -6.52
N THR A 127 -5.30 4.19 -6.67
CA THR A 127 -5.95 3.53 -7.84
C THR A 127 -5.43 4.03 -9.19
N ALA A 128 -5.18 5.33 -9.32
CA ALA A 128 -4.56 5.91 -10.53
C ALA A 128 -3.14 5.38 -10.78
N ARG A 129 -2.33 5.21 -9.73
CA ARG A 129 -0.98 4.63 -9.84
C ARG A 129 -1.03 3.14 -10.11
N ILE A 130 -2.03 2.43 -9.59
CA ILE A 130 -2.27 1.02 -9.91
C ILE A 130 -2.55 0.87 -11.41
N GLU A 131 -3.50 1.64 -11.97
CA GLU A 131 -3.81 1.60 -13.41
C GLU A 131 -2.58 1.90 -14.27
N ARG A 132 -1.80 2.92 -13.91
CA ARG A 132 -0.54 3.20 -14.63
C ARG A 132 0.44 2.03 -14.55
N CYS A 133 0.53 1.36 -13.41
CA CYS A 133 1.46 0.25 -13.21
C CYS A 133 1.07 -0.96 -14.07
N VAL A 134 -0.21 -1.34 -14.08
CA VAL A 134 -0.69 -2.48 -14.86
C VAL A 134 -0.65 -2.23 -16.37
N LEU A 135 -0.72 -0.97 -16.80
CA LEU A 135 -0.53 -0.55 -18.20
C LEU A 135 0.94 -0.40 -18.60
N GLY A 136 1.90 -0.71 -17.73
CA GLY A 136 3.33 -0.55 -18.01
C GLY A 136 3.80 0.91 -18.11
N ARG A 137 3.04 1.86 -17.55
CA ARG A 137 3.30 3.32 -17.59
C ARG A 137 4.01 3.84 -16.34
N THR A 138 4.66 2.96 -15.57
CA THR A 138 5.48 3.27 -14.40
C THR A 138 6.91 2.79 -14.60
N ARG A 139 7.86 3.37 -13.86
CA ARG A 139 9.28 2.93 -13.87
C ARG A 139 9.54 1.66 -13.06
N TYR A 140 8.50 1.08 -12.46
CA TYR A 140 8.57 -0.11 -11.63
C TYR A 140 7.49 -1.09 -12.06
N THR A 141 7.75 -2.38 -11.85
CA THR A 141 6.80 -3.47 -12.12
C THR A 141 5.81 -3.64 -10.96
N VAL A 142 4.77 -4.46 -11.18
CA VAL A 142 3.83 -4.88 -10.13
C VAL A 142 4.57 -5.52 -8.95
N ALA A 143 5.48 -6.46 -9.25
CA ALA A 143 6.25 -7.19 -8.23
C ALA A 143 7.14 -6.26 -7.40
N GLU A 144 7.76 -5.28 -8.05
CA GLU A 144 8.55 -4.25 -7.39
C GLU A 144 7.73 -3.31 -6.52
N ALA A 145 6.55 -2.88 -6.99
CA ALA A 145 5.64 -2.05 -6.21
C ALA A 145 5.22 -2.74 -4.91
N ILE A 146 4.85 -4.02 -5.00
CA ILE A 146 4.48 -4.84 -3.85
C ILE A 146 5.68 -4.98 -2.91
N GLN A 147 6.87 -5.28 -3.43
CA GLN A 147 8.07 -5.46 -2.60
C GLN A 147 8.43 -4.19 -1.81
N ARG A 148 8.36 -3.02 -2.43
CA ARG A 148 8.72 -1.73 -1.82
C ARG A 148 7.70 -1.20 -0.83
N SER A 149 6.45 -1.66 -0.90
CA SER A 149 5.39 -1.19 0.00
C SER A 149 5.66 -1.61 1.44
N SER A 150 5.23 -0.81 2.42
CA SER A 150 5.58 -1.01 3.81
C SER A 150 5.22 -2.42 4.31
N ARG A 151 6.06 -3.00 5.19
CA ARG A 151 5.75 -4.25 5.90
C ARG A 151 4.79 -3.93 7.04
N GLY A 152 3.52 -3.68 6.72
CA GLY A 152 2.52 -3.25 7.70
C GLY A 152 2.06 -4.29 8.74
N CYS A 153 2.64 -5.49 8.79
CA CYS A 153 2.20 -6.52 9.74
C CYS A 153 3.35 -7.46 10.14
N ILE A 154 4.27 -6.96 10.94
CA ILE A 154 5.03 -7.83 11.84
C ILE A 154 5.06 -7.15 13.20
N SER A 155 4.10 -7.47 14.06
CA SER A 155 4.41 -7.60 15.48
C SER A 155 5.08 -8.97 15.63
N SER A 156 6.41 -8.98 15.70
CA SER A 156 7.16 -10.16 16.13
C SER A 156 7.13 -10.17 17.65
N PRO A 157 6.62 -11.21 18.33
CA PRO A 157 6.92 -11.43 19.73
C PRO A 157 8.17 -12.32 19.78
N GLU A 158 9.36 -11.72 19.69
CA GLU A 158 10.59 -12.45 20.02
C GLU A 158 11.51 -11.57 20.88
N ASP A 159 11.56 -12.01 22.14
CA ASP A 159 12.75 -12.15 22.97
C ASP A 159 13.54 -10.91 23.40
N LYS A 160 13.42 -10.68 24.72
CA LYS A 160 14.48 -10.14 25.56
C LYS A 160 15.84 -10.72 25.15
N LEU A 161 16.73 -9.87 24.66
CA LEU A 161 18.09 -9.86 25.15
C LEU A 161 18.55 -8.41 25.28
N SER A 162 18.77 -8.01 26.53
CA SER A 162 19.48 -6.80 26.91
C SER A 162 20.83 -6.77 26.21
N SER A 163 21.11 -5.69 25.49
CA SER A 163 22.47 -5.29 25.18
C SER A 163 22.62 -3.87 25.68
N ASP A 164 23.01 -3.76 26.94
CA ASP A 164 23.63 -2.56 27.47
C ASP A 164 24.94 -2.37 26.71
N SER A 165 25.10 -1.21 26.09
CA SER A 165 26.43 -0.70 25.74
C SER A 165 26.50 0.74 26.20
N ASP A 166 26.96 0.90 27.44
CA ASP A 166 27.54 2.14 27.91
C ASP A 166 28.82 2.42 27.11
N CYS A 167 28.86 3.52 26.37
CA CYS A 167 30.10 4.09 25.87
C CYS A 167 30.23 5.54 26.35
N GLU A 168 30.53 5.66 27.64
CA GLU A 168 31.20 6.83 28.19
C GLU A 168 32.61 6.95 27.58
N SER A 169 32.88 8.07 26.92
CA SER A 169 34.24 8.63 26.85
C SER A 169 34.15 10.12 26.51
N SER A 170 34.30 10.93 27.55
CA SER A 170 34.71 12.33 27.46
C SER A 170 36.22 12.41 27.23
N ALA A 171 36.68 13.24 26.29
CA ALA A 171 37.88 14.07 26.47
C ALA A 171 38.01 15.12 25.34
N SER A 172 38.09 16.37 25.78
CA SER A 172 38.42 17.59 25.03
C SER A 172 39.91 17.68 24.69
N SER A 173 40.24 18.37 23.59
CA SER A 173 41.37 19.32 23.33
C SER A 173 41.59 19.38 21.81
N GLY A 174 41.85 20.47 21.09
CA GLY A 174 42.09 21.88 21.38
C GLY A 174 42.50 22.55 20.06
N LEU A 175 42.04 23.80 19.86
CA LEU A 175 42.64 24.93 19.12
C LEU A 175 43.52 24.70 17.88
N GLY A 176 43.22 25.43 16.79
CA GLY A 176 44.25 25.75 15.77
C GLY A 176 43.78 26.32 14.42
N LEU A 177 43.47 27.64 14.40
CA LEU A 177 43.79 28.65 13.38
C LEU A 177 43.53 28.43 11.86
N SER A 178 42.60 29.27 11.37
CA SER A 178 42.60 30.15 10.18
C SER A 178 43.65 30.00 9.06
N ILE A 179 43.20 30.03 7.79
CA ILE A 179 43.50 31.15 6.86
C ILE A 179 42.52 31.18 5.66
N ASP A 180 42.15 32.40 5.26
CA ASP A 180 41.34 32.73 4.08
C ASP A 180 42.12 32.58 2.76
N THR A 181 41.39 32.32 1.67
CA THR A 181 41.71 32.98 0.38
C THR A 181 40.46 33.04 -0.51
N ALA A 182 40.08 34.27 -0.84
CA ALA A 182 39.02 34.63 -1.78
C ALA A 182 39.41 34.28 -3.23
N THR A 183 38.42 34.19 -4.14
CA THR A 183 38.21 35.14 -5.27
C THR A 183 37.11 34.61 -6.23
N ARG A 184 36.00 35.38 -6.36
CA ARG A 184 35.22 35.80 -7.57
C ARG A 184 34.96 34.79 -8.71
N ASP A 185 33.86 34.78 -9.46
CA ASP A 185 32.77 35.71 -9.78
C ASP A 185 31.63 34.85 -10.41
N SER A 186 30.37 35.26 -10.28
CA SER A 186 29.26 34.96 -11.23
C SER A 186 29.16 36.14 -12.23
N PRO A 187 28.45 36.13 -13.40
CA PRO A 187 27.24 35.38 -13.74
C PRO A 187 27.05 34.94 -15.24
N LEU A 188 25.92 34.26 -15.50
CA LEU A 188 25.26 33.94 -16.81
C LEU A 188 25.12 35.15 -17.78
N PRO A 189 24.94 35.02 -19.13
CA PRO A 189 23.67 34.57 -19.72
C PRO A 189 23.65 33.93 -21.15
N PHE A 190 22.43 33.48 -21.48
CA PHE A 190 21.83 33.00 -22.72
C PHE A 190 22.14 33.74 -24.03
N LEU A 191 22.03 33.03 -25.18
CA LEU A 191 21.47 33.39 -26.51
C LEU A 191 21.93 32.32 -27.54
N HIS A 192 21.22 31.89 -28.59
CA HIS A 192 19.90 32.15 -29.16
C HIS A 192 19.61 31.02 -30.18
N SER A 193 18.32 30.78 -30.42
CA SER A 193 17.76 29.86 -31.42
C SER A 193 18.17 30.19 -32.85
N SER A 194 18.28 29.15 -33.68
CA SER A 194 18.26 29.23 -35.14
C SER A 194 16.89 28.75 -35.64
N GLU A 195 16.10 29.65 -36.20
CA GLU A 195 14.96 29.31 -37.05
C GLU A 195 15.28 29.82 -38.46
N GLY A 196 15.28 28.88 -39.41
CA GLY A 196 15.25 29.15 -40.84
C GLY A 196 13.80 29.07 -41.33
N GLU A 197 13.46 29.98 -42.22
CA GLU A 197 12.23 30.09 -43.00
C GLU A 197 12.67 30.29 -44.45
N PRO A 198 11.79 30.03 -45.43
CA PRO A 198 11.47 28.75 -46.05
C PRO A 198 12.43 28.34 -47.20
#